data_AF-A0A496VNF0-F1
#
_entry.id   AF-A0A496VNF0-F1
#
_cell.length_a   1.000
_cell.length_b   1.000
_cell.length_c   1.000
_cell.angle_alpha   90.00
_cell.angle_beta   90.00
_cell.angle_gamma   90.00
#
_symmetry.space_group_name_H-M   'P 1'
#
loop_
_entity.id
_entity.type
_entity.pdbx_description
1 polymer ?
#
loop_
_entity_poly.entity_id
_entity_poly.type
_entity_poly.pdbx_seq_one_letter_code
_entity_poly.pdbx_strand_id
1 'polypeptide(L)'
;MYQELFKAFENVKNLGGKAWEHAVAIDFFQSSHIEDCSIHCFHYQQMFECFLKQVLETKSQFGAYSKSHQLNKLLEEVISTTAFKTNKSKYRGDLIAITVCAEEYRYNFDIDCQGYFESVAVCDDLIKELIEFEKKVNEQAKPIIQKLS
;
A
#
# COMPACT_ATOMS: atom_id res chain seq x y z
N MET A 1 0.31 -9.66 10.17
CA MET A 1 -0.35 -8.38 10.49
C MET A 1 -0.83 -7.70 9.21
N TYR A 2 -0.03 -7.66 8.15
CA TYR A 2 -0.44 -7.10 6.86
C TYR A 2 -1.36 -8.03 6.06
N GLN A 3 -1.12 -9.35 6.09
CA GLN A 3 -2.00 -10.32 5.41
C GLN A 3 -3.46 -10.16 5.85
N GLU A 4 -3.67 -9.97 7.15
CA GLU A 4 -5.01 -9.78 7.72
C GLU A 4 -5.58 -8.40 7.36
N LEU A 5 -4.74 -7.36 7.37
CA LEU A 5 -5.15 -6.00 6.96
C LEU A 5 -5.66 -5.97 5.51
N PHE A 6 -5.04 -6.75 4.64
CA PHE A 6 -5.39 -6.89 3.21
C PHE A 6 -6.30 -8.08 2.90
N LYS A 7 -6.91 -8.73 3.91
CA LYS A 7 -7.67 -9.98 3.73
C LYS A 7 -8.78 -9.89 2.67
N ALA A 8 -9.39 -8.71 2.50
CA ALA A 8 -10.43 -8.47 1.49
C ALA A 8 -9.94 -8.67 0.03
N PHE A 9 -8.61 -8.66 -0.19
CA PHE A 9 -7.98 -8.84 -1.49
C PHE A 9 -7.37 -10.24 -1.68
N GLU A 10 -7.58 -11.15 -0.73
CA GLU A 10 -7.06 -12.52 -0.82
C GLU A 10 -7.47 -13.21 -2.12
N ASN A 11 -6.48 -13.65 -2.90
CA ASN A 11 -6.63 -14.33 -4.19
C ASN A 11 -7.45 -13.57 -5.25
N VAL A 12 -7.63 -12.26 -5.09
CA VAL A 12 -8.28 -11.42 -6.11
C VAL A 12 -7.29 -11.19 -7.26
N LYS A 13 -7.72 -11.41 -8.51
CA LYS A 13 -6.85 -11.31 -9.70
C LYS A 13 -6.71 -9.86 -10.19
N ASN A 14 -6.24 -8.97 -9.34
CA ASN A 14 -5.96 -7.55 -9.64
C ASN A 14 -4.79 -7.01 -8.80
N LEU A 15 -4.56 -5.69 -8.85
CA LEU A 15 -3.49 -5.04 -8.10
C LEU A 15 -3.69 -5.12 -6.58
N GLY A 16 -4.94 -5.10 -6.10
CA GLY A 16 -5.25 -5.35 -4.70
C GLY A 16 -4.77 -6.74 -4.24
N GLY A 17 -5.01 -7.78 -5.04
CA GLY A 17 -4.50 -9.11 -4.74
C GLY A 17 -2.98 -9.22 -4.80
N LYS A 18 -2.32 -8.46 -5.69
CA LYS A 18 -0.86 -8.33 -5.68
C LYS A 18 -0.33 -7.63 -4.44
N ALA A 19 -1.03 -6.60 -3.96
CA ALA A 19 -0.71 -5.99 -2.67
C ALA A 19 -0.82 -7.01 -1.53
N TRP A 20 -1.86 -7.85 -1.53
CA TRP A 20 -2.03 -8.92 -0.54
C TRP A 20 -0.93 -9.99 -0.61
N GLU A 21 -0.50 -10.42 -1.80
CA GLU A 21 0.64 -11.35 -1.95
C GLU A 21 1.92 -10.79 -1.31
N HIS A 22 2.20 -9.49 -1.50
CA HIS A 22 3.32 -8.82 -0.85
C HIS A 22 3.12 -8.66 0.66
N ALA A 23 1.90 -8.41 1.12
CA ALA A 23 1.55 -8.38 2.54
C ALA A 23 1.85 -9.72 3.24
N VAL A 24 1.55 -10.84 2.58
CA VAL A 24 1.91 -12.19 3.06
C VAL A 24 3.42 -12.36 3.13
N ALA A 25 4.15 -11.91 2.11
CA ALA A 25 5.61 -12.00 2.10
C ALA A 25 6.23 -11.20 3.25
N ILE A 26 5.76 -9.98 3.50
CA ILE A 26 6.21 -9.14 4.62
C ILE A 26 6.00 -9.87 5.95
N ASP A 27 4.79 -10.39 6.20
CA ASP A 27 4.47 -11.12 7.43
C ASP A 27 5.39 -12.35 7.61
N PHE A 28 5.70 -13.07 6.53
CA PHE A 28 6.65 -14.19 6.54
C PHE A 28 8.05 -13.72 6.95
N PHE A 29 8.59 -12.67 6.31
CA PHE A 29 9.93 -12.16 6.62
C PHE A 29 10.03 -11.61 8.04
N GLN A 30 8.99 -10.94 8.55
CA GLN A 30 8.94 -10.47 9.94
C GLN A 30 8.97 -11.62 10.96
N SER A 31 8.41 -12.77 10.60
CA SER A 31 8.44 -13.98 11.45
C SER A 31 9.72 -14.82 11.31
N SER A 32 10.62 -14.44 10.40
CA SER A 32 11.86 -15.15 10.12
C SER A 32 13.02 -14.67 11.00
N HIS A 33 14.20 -15.29 10.84
CA HIS A 33 15.44 -14.85 11.51
C HIS A 33 16.34 -14.01 10.58
N ILE A 34 15.80 -13.47 9.48
CA ILE A 34 16.56 -12.64 8.55
C ILE A 34 16.74 -11.25 9.17
N GLU A 35 17.99 -10.85 9.38
CA GLU A 35 18.33 -9.55 9.98
C GLU A 35 18.34 -8.40 8.96
N ASP A 36 18.67 -8.71 7.70
CA ASP A 36 18.70 -7.75 6.61
C ASP A 36 17.28 -7.35 6.17
N CYS A 37 16.97 -6.05 6.25
CA CYS A 37 15.66 -5.52 5.91
C CYS A 37 15.41 -5.29 4.41
N SER A 38 16.40 -5.49 3.53
CA SER A 38 16.29 -5.21 2.09
C SER A 38 15.11 -5.93 1.43
N ILE A 39 14.94 -7.22 1.73
CA ILE A 39 13.84 -8.02 1.17
C ILE A 39 12.48 -7.58 1.72
N HIS A 40 12.42 -7.22 3.01
CA HIS A 40 11.23 -6.66 3.64
C HIS A 40 10.87 -5.32 2.99
N CYS A 41 11.87 -4.45 2.77
CA CYS A 41 11.72 -3.16 2.13
C CYS A 41 11.19 -3.26 0.70
N PHE A 42 11.74 -4.17 -0.11
CA PHE A 42 11.24 -4.43 -1.46
C PHE A 42 9.76 -4.80 -1.43
N HIS A 43 9.37 -5.76 -0.58
CA HIS A 43 7.97 -6.19 -0.52
C HIS A 43 7.05 -5.13 0.06
N TYR A 44 7.49 -4.34 1.03
CA TYR A 44 6.72 -3.24 1.57
C TYR A 44 6.45 -2.17 0.52
N GLN A 45 7.46 -1.77 -0.26
CA GLN A 45 7.28 -0.82 -1.35
C GLN A 45 6.32 -1.37 -2.42
N GLN A 46 6.46 -2.63 -2.82
CA GLN A 46 5.59 -3.24 -3.84
C GLN A 46 4.15 -3.40 -3.35
N MET A 47 3.95 -3.80 -2.08
CA MET A 47 2.63 -3.83 -1.45
C MET A 47 1.96 -2.45 -1.55
N PHE A 48 2.69 -1.40 -1.16
CA PHE A 48 2.14 -0.05 -1.10
C PHE A 48 1.87 0.51 -2.50
N GLU A 49 2.78 0.31 -3.45
CA GLU A 49 2.61 0.72 -4.84
C GLU A 49 1.38 0.05 -5.48
N CYS A 50 1.29 -1.27 -5.36
CA CYS A 50 0.16 -2.04 -5.89
C CYS A 50 -1.17 -1.55 -5.27
N PHE A 51 -1.16 -1.26 -3.97
CA PHE A 51 -2.36 -0.78 -3.29
C PHE A 51 -2.80 0.62 -3.73
N LEU A 52 -1.86 1.58 -3.83
CA LEU A 52 -2.19 2.93 -4.32
C LEU A 52 -2.74 2.87 -5.75
N LYS A 53 -2.16 2.03 -6.62
CA LYS A 53 -2.63 1.85 -7.98
C LYS A 53 -3.99 1.16 -8.05
N GLN A 54 -4.28 0.20 -7.16
CA GLN A 54 -5.61 -0.38 -7.00
C GLN A 54 -6.67 0.68 -6.63
N VAL A 55 -6.34 1.58 -5.70
CA VAL A 55 -7.23 2.69 -5.32
C VAL A 55 -7.47 3.62 -6.51
N LEU A 56 -6.43 4.00 -7.25
CA LEU A 56 -6.55 4.81 -8.46
C LEU A 56 -7.41 4.13 -9.54
N GLU A 57 -7.16 2.85 -9.81
CA GLU A 57 -7.87 2.07 -10.83
C GLU A 57 -9.37 1.94 -10.51
N THR A 58 -9.73 1.82 -9.22
CA THR A 58 -11.12 1.52 -8.85
C THR A 58 -11.92 2.70 -8.30
N LYS A 59 -11.25 3.77 -7.85
CA LYS A 59 -11.90 4.92 -7.20
C LYS A 59 -11.69 6.25 -7.93
N SER A 60 -10.77 6.33 -8.90
CA SER A 60 -10.63 7.55 -9.72
C SER A 60 -11.72 7.63 -10.79
N GLN A 61 -12.01 8.84 -11.26
CA GLN A 61 -13.00 9.06 -12.31
C GLN A 61 -12.71 8.29 -13.62
N PHE A 62 -11.42 8.09 -13.94
CA PHE A 62 -10.99 7.51 -15.21
C PHE A 62 -10.47 6.07 -15.10
N GLY A 63 -10.33 5.54 -13.87
CA GLY A 63 -9.81 4.20 -13.63
C GLY A 63 -8.39 3.99 -14.15
N ALA A 64 -7.55 5.03 -14.11
CA ALA A 64 -6.18 4.99 -14.60
C ALA A 64 -5.21 5.45 -13.51
N TYR A 65 -3.96 4.99 -13.62
CA TYR A 65 -2.85 5.39 -12.76
C TYR A 65 -1.61 5.67 -13.61
N SER A 66 -0.75 6.57 -13.14
CA SER A 66 0.54 6.83 -13.78
C SER A 66 1.48 5.62 -13.75
N LYS A 67 2.43 5.57 -14.67
CA LYS A 67 3.51 4.56 -14.68
C LYS A 67 4.57 4.80 -13.59
N SER A 68 4.29 5.66 -12.61
CA SER A 68 5.23 5.94 -11.53
C SER A 68 5.35 4.76 -10.56
N HIS A 69 6.53 4.63 -9.98
CA HIS A 69 6.83 3.74 -8.85
C HIS A 69 7.06 4.54 -7.56
N GLN A 70 7.06 5.87 -7.65
CA GLN A 70 7.33 6.76 -6.53
C GLN A 70 6.06 6.92 -5.68
N LEU A 71 6.09 6.38 -4.46
CA LEU A 71 4.90 6.29 -3.61
C LEU A 71 4.31 7.66 -3.25
N ASN A 72 5.16 8.67 -3.04
CA ASN A 72 4.72 10.04 -2.76
C ASN A 72 3.96 10.67 -3.94
N LYS A 73 4.35 10.38 -5.19
CA LYS A 73 3.64 10.84 -6.38
C LYS A 73 2.31 10.12 -6.55
N LEU A 74 2.30 8.81 -6.32
CA LEU A 74 1.07 8.02 -6.37
C LEU A 74 0.06 8.49 -5.30
N LEU A 75 0.50 8.84 -4.10
CA LEU A 75 -0.37 9.43 -3.08
C LEU A 75 -0.95 10.79 -3.54
N GLU A 76 -0.14 11.65 -4.15
CA GLU A 76 -0.63 12.93 -4.70
C GLU A 76 -1.67 12.72 -5.81
N GLU A 77 -1.47 11.69 -6.64
CA GLU A 77 -2.44 11.27 -7.66
C GLU A 77 -3.75 10.78 -7.01
N VAL A 78 -3.67 9.93 -5.98
CA VAL A 78 -4.86 9.45 -5.23
C VAL A 78 -5.64 10.63 -4.65
N ILE A 79 -4.96 11.57 -4.00
CA ILE A 79 -5.60 12.74 -3.38
C ILE A 79 -6.26 13.65 -4.43
N SER A 80 -5.65 13.79 -5.61
CA SER A 80 -6.16 14.69 -6.66
C SER A 80 -7.29 14.10 -7.49
N THR A 81 -7.33 12.78 -7.64
CA THR A 81 -8.26 12.10 -8.57
C THR A 81 -9.35 11.28 -7.88
N THR A 82 -9.31 11.15 -6.55
CA THR A 82 -10.31 10.41 -5.76
C THR A 82 -10.88 11.29 -4.63
N ALA A 83 -11.89 10.75 -3.94
CA ALA A 83 -12.44 11.37 -2.73
C ALA A 83 -11.52 11.23 -1.50
N PHE A 84 -10.45 10.44 -1.57
CA PHE A 84 -9.51 10.28 -0.45
C PHE A 84 -8.81 11.61 -0.12
N LYS A 85 -8.68 11.90 1.18
CA LYS A 85 -8.01 13.09 1.72
C LYS A 85 -7.16 12.71 2.93
N THR A 86 -5.95 13.24 2.97
CA THR A 86 -5.03 13.10 4.11
C THR A 86 -4.01 14.24 4.11
N ASN A 87 -3.21 14.37 5.18
CA ASN A 87 -2.08 15.31 5.22
C ASN A 87 -0.86 14.71 4.49
N LYS A 88 -0.76 14.91 3.17
CA LYS A 88 0.36 14.37 2.38
C LYS A 88 1.76 14.79 2.87
N SER A 89 1.88 15.95 3.53
CA SER A 89 3.16 16.42 4.07
C SER A 89 3.65 15.56 5.23
N LYS A 90 2.74 14.89 5.97
CA LYS A 90 3.09 13.94 7.04
C LYS A 90 3.87 12.74 6.49
N TYR A 91 3.52 12.28 5.29
CA TYR A 91 4.02 11.00 4.73
C TYR A 91 5.12 11.17 3.68
N ARG A 92 5.35 12.38 3.17
CA ARG A 92 6.19 12.59 1.98
C ARG A 92 7.62 12.06 2.16
N GLY A 93 8.26 12.33 3.30
CA GLY A 93 9.64 11.92 3.56
C GLY A 93 9.77 10.40 3.59
N ASP A 94 8.92 9.74 4.37
CA ASP A 94 8.93 8.29 4.57
C ASP A 94 8.58 7.52 3.29
N LEU A 95 7.64 8.02 2.49
CA LEU A 95 7.30 7.43 1.18
C LEU A 95 8.49 7.50 0.20
N ILE A 96 9.28 8.58 0.26
CA ILE A 96 10.51 8.69 -0.53
C ILE A 96 11.56 7.71 -0.01
N ALA A 97 11.78 7.65 1.30
CA ALA A 97 12.74 6.73 1.91
C ALA A 97 12.46 5.27 1.54
N ILE A 98 11.20 4.85 1.57
CA ILE A 98 10.77 3.50 1.17
C ILE A 98 10.98 3.26 -0.33
N THR A 99 10.71 4.25 -1.17
CA THR A 99 10.96 4.15 -2.62
C THR A 99 12.45 3.94 -2.89
N VAL A 100 13.31 4.77 -2.29
CA VAL A 100 14.77 4.68 -2.45
C VAL A 100 15.29 3.34 -1.93
N CYS A 101 14.86 2.91 -0.75
CA CYS A 101 15.28 1.64 -0.17
C CYS A 101 14.94 0.45 -1.10
N ALA A 102 13.80 0.45 -1.77
CA ALA A 102 13.45 -0.56 -2.77
C ALA A 102 14.14 -0.38 -4.13
N GLU A 103 14.67 0.80 -4.46
CA GLU A 103 15.51 0.96 -5.66
C GLU A 103 16.91 0.37 -5.41
N GLU A 104 17.41 0.52 -4.18
CA GLU A 104 18.74 0.11 -3.74
C GLU A 104 18.85 -1.36 -3.29
N TYR A 105 17.74 -2.06 -3.00
CA TYR A 105 17.77 -3.43 -2.46
C TYR A 105 18.62 -4.42 -3.26
N ARG A 106 18.75 -4.22 -4.59
CA ARG A 106 19.47 -5.12 -5.50
C ARG A 106 20.98 -4.93 -5.49
N TYR A 107 21.48 -3.86 -4.88
CA TYR A 107 22.84 -3.39 -5.07
C TYR A 107 23.75 -3.58 -3.85
N ASN A 108 23.33 -4.39 -2.87
CA ASN A 108 24.14 -4.81 -1.73
C ASN A 108 24.69 -3.63 -0.90
N PHE A 109 23.83 -2.65 -0.61
CA PHE A 109 24.14 -1.52 0.26
C PHE A 109 23.74 -1.83 1.70
N ASP A 110 24.55 -1.34 2.66
CA ASP A 110 24.20 -1.32 4.08
C ASP A 110 22.99 -0.39 4.29
N ILE A 111 21.78 -0.94 4.08
CA ILE A 111 20.53 -0.21 4.32
C ILE A 111 20.45 0.09 5.82
N ASP A 112 20.17 1.35 6.15
CA ASP A 112 19.79 1.73 7.51
C ASP A 112 18.41 1.13 7.84
N CYS A 113 18.43 -0.11 8.34
CA CYS A 113 17.21 -0.83 8.67
C CYS A 113 16.42 -0.16 9.79
N GLN A 114 17.08 0.53 10.72
CA GLN A 114 16.39 1.26 11.77
C GLN A 114 15.61 2.43 11.15
N GLY A 115 16.27 3.27 10.35
CA GLY A 115 15.60 4.38 9.65
C GLY A 115 14.48 3.90 8.73
N TYR A 116 14.68 2.77 8.04
CA TYR A 116 13.63 2.14 7.25
C TYR A 116 12.39 1.76 8.08
N PHE A 117 12.57 1.08 9.21
CA PHE A 117 11.43 0.67 10.05
C PHE A 117 10.72 1.86 10.72
N GLU A 118 11.44 2.94 11.02
CA GLU A 118 10.82 4.21 11.46
C GLU A 118 9.90 4.77 10.37
N SER A 119 10.33 4.75 9.10
CA SER A 119 9.48 5.15 7.97
C SER A 119 8.30 4.20 7.71
N VAL A 120 8.48 2.89 7.93
CA VAL A 120 7.37 1.92 7.88
C VAL A 120 6.30 2.27 8.90
N ALA A 121 6.67 2.54 10.15
CA ALA A 121 5.72 2.85 11.21
C ALA A 121 4.87 4.09 10.87
N VAL A 122 5.45 5.12 10.26
CA VAL A 122 4.72 6.30 9.78
C VAL A 122 3.80 5.94 8.62
N CYS A 123 4.27 5.13 7.67
CA CYS A 123 3.53 4.73 6.49
C CYS A 123 2.38 3.75 6.78
N ASP A 124 2.47 2.97 7.86
CA ASP A 124 1.40 2.07 8.32
C ASP A 124 0.11 2.84 8.65
N ASP A 125 0.22 4.06 9.18
CA ASP A 125 -0.95 4.92 9.42
C ASP A 125 -1.68 5.23 8.10
N LEU A 126 -0.91 5.57 7.05
CA LEU A 126 -1.48 5.86 5.74
C LEU A 126 -2.13 4.63 5.11
N ILE A 127 -1.54 3.44 5.26
CA ILE A 127 -2.14 2.19 4.79
C ILE A 127 -3.49 1.97 5.48
N LYS A 128 -3.57 2.17 6.80
CA LYS A 128 -4.84 2.02 7.54
C LYS A 128 -5.89 3.02 7.07
N GLU A 129 -5.52 4.28 6.83
CA GLU A 129 -6.41 5.30 6.26
C GLU A 129 -6.96 4.88 4.88
N LEU A 130 -6.09 4.36 4.01
CA LEU A 130 -6.47 3.90 2.67
C LEU A 130 -7.36 2.65 2.70
N ILE A 131 -7.07 1.69 3.59
CA ILE A 131 -7.91 0.51 3.79
C ILE A 131 -9.31 0.90 4.27
N GLU A 132 -9.40 1.85 5.18
CA GLU A 132 -10.68 2.37 5.65
C GLU A 132 -11.46 3.07 4.53
N PHE A 133 -10.76 3.83 3.68
CA PHE A 133 -11.35 4.45 2.50
C PHE A 133 -11.89 3.40 1.51
N GLU A 134 -11.13 2.34 1.24
CA GLU A 134 -11.55 1.24 0.37
C GLU A 134 -12.82 0.53 0.88
N LYS A 135 -12.90 0.27 2.19
CA LYS A 135 -14.06 -0.39 2.83
C LYS A 135 -15.34 0.44 2.68
N LYS A 136 -15.28 1.74 2.99
CA LYS A 136 -16.46 2.64 2.98
C LYS A 136 -17.17 2.70 1.63
N VAL A 137 -16.42 2.65 0.53
CA VAL A 137 -17.01 2.69 -0.81
C VAL A 137 -17.67 1.37 -1.18
N ASN A 138 -17.12 0.23 -0.75
CA ASN A 138 -17.67 -1.09 -1.04
C ASN A 138 -19.00 -1.35 -0.30
N GLU A 139 -19.21 -0.73 0.86
CA GLU A 139 -20.48 -0.82 1.60
C GLU A 139 -21.60 0.00 0.95
N GLN A 140 -21.27 1.14 0.34
CA GLN A 140 -22.24 1.98 -0.39
C GLN A 140 -22.68 1.37 -1.74
N ALA A 141 -21.92 0.39 -2.25
CA ALA A 141 -22.22 -0.30 -3.51
C ALA A 141 -23.08 -1.58 -3.35
N LYS A 142 -23.47 -1.97 -2.13
CA LYS A 142 -24.41 -3.10 -1.93
C LYS A 142 -25.84 -2.67 -2.30
N PRO A 143 -26.47 -3.28 -3.33
CA PRO A 143 -27.86 -2.96 -3.64
C PRO A 143 -28.77 -3.40 -2.49
N ILE A 144 -29.73 -2.54 -2.14
CA ILE A 144 -30.83 -2.84 -1.22
C ILE A 144 -31.69 -3.93 -1.86
N ILE A 145 -31.33 -5.20 -1.66
CA ILE A 145 -32.20 -6.34 -1.98
C ILE A 145 -32.63 -6.98 -0.65
N GLN A 146 -33.67 -6.40 -0.05
CA GLN A 146 -34.57 -6.95 0.98
C GLN A 146 -35.34 -5.73 1.53
N LYS A 147 -36.67 -5.62 1.47
CA LYS A 147 -37.72 -6.63 1.64
C LYS A 147 -38.97 -6.23 0.85
N LEU A 148 -39.37 -7.06 -0.11
CA LEU A 148 -40.77 -7.26 -0.50
C LEU A 148 -41.01 -8.76 -0.44
N SER A 149 -41.43 -9.22 0.74
CA SER A 149 -42.08 -10.50 0.99
C SER A 149 -42.94 -10.36 2.23
#